data_AF-A0A3M1IND2-F1
#
_entry.id   AF-A0A3M1IND2-F1
#
_cell.length_a   1.000
_cell.length_b   1.000
_cell.length_c   1.000
_cell.angle_alpha   90.00
_cell.angle_beta   90.00
_cell.angle_gamma   90.00
#
_symmetry.space_group_name_H-M   'P 1'
#
loop_
_entity.id
_entity.type
_entity.pdbx_description
1 polymer ?
#
loop_
_entity_poly.entity_id
_entity_poly.type
_entity_poly.pdbx_seq_one_letter_code
_entity_poly.pdbx_strand_id
1 'polypeptide(L)'
;MKMSVSGTIMEDPRVPVSLKVSADEVKISALDTSDSDGSVLPAIYPEWLGDRAFSGTHGSRFNYVVGEMARGIATPRMVVEAVRAGCVGFYGSAGLPVPEIEAGIRAIKSSLAPEQSAWGANLIHSPQQPGHEAAVVDLFVREGVRRVSASAYMRLSPEIVRFTALGLERRADGAIVRNNHVFAK
;
A
#
# COMPACT_ATOMS: atom_id res chain seq x y z
N MET A 1 11.12 18.43 33.57
CA MET A 1 10.09 17.37 33.60
C MET A 1 10.82 16.04 33.35
N LYS A 2 10.67 15.03 34.22
CA LYS A 2 11.41 13.77 34.09
C LYS A 2 10.84 12.98 32.91
N MET A 3 11.65 12.68 31.89
CA MET A 3 11.18 11.89 30.75
C MET A 3 11.07 10.42 31.16
N SER A 4 9.96 9.78 30.79
CA SER A 4 9.70 8.38 31.06
C SER A 4 9.73 7.56 29.77
N VAL A 5 10.05 6.28 29.89
CA VAL A 5 10.08 5.33 28.75
C VAL A 5 8.74 5.35 28.01
N SER A 6 7.63 5.29 28.74
CA SER A 6 6.27 5.32 28.15
C SER A 6 6.03 6.60 27.36
N GLY A 7 6.21 7.77 28.00
CA GLY A 7 5.83 9.06 27.42
C GLY A 7 6.74 9.57 26.30
N THR A 8 7.92 8.96 26.10
CA THR A 8 8.82 9.32 24.98
C THR A 8 8.97 8.19 23.99
N ILE A 9 9.44 7.02 24.40
CA ILE A 9 9.76 5.94 23.45
C ILE A 9 8.51 5.27 22.89
N MET A 10 7.49 5.04 23.73
CA MET A 10 6.28 4.33 23.30
C MET A 10 5.22 5.27 22.73
N GLU A 11 4.98 6.41 23.38
CA GLU A 11 3.89 7.33 23.04
C GLU A 11 4.32 8.39 22.00
N ASP A 12 5.61 8.75 21.94
CA ASP A 12 6.14 9.72 20.98
C ASP A 12 7.46 9.26 20.34
N PRO A 13 7.44 8.15 19.58
CA PRO A 13 8.65 7.55 19.01
C PRO A 13 9.39 8.48 18.04
N ARG A 14 8.81 9.64 17.68
CA ARG A 14 9.42 10.63 16.78
C ARG A 14 10.42 11.55 17.48
N VAL A 15 10.47 11.55 18.81
CA VAL A 15 11.44 12.34 19.57
C VAL A 15 12.69 11.48 19.82
N PRO A 16 13.87 11.88 19.31
CA PRO A 16 15.10 11.16 19.62
C PRO A 16 15.48 11.36 21.09
N VAL A 17 15.99 10.32 21.73
CA VAL A 17 16.36 10.33 23.15
C VAL A 17 17.73 9.69 23.38
N SER A 18 18.44 10.18 24.40
CA SER A 18 19.65 9.54 24.91
C SER A 18 19.28 8.54 26.03
N LEU A 19 19.83 7.34 25.93
CA LEU A 19 19.67 6.22 26.84
C LEU A 19 20.98 6.01 27.64
N LYS A 20 20.87 5.97 28.96
CA LYS A 20 21.94 5.49 29.84
C LYS A 20 21.51 4.24 30.56
N VAL A 21 22.27 3.16 30.38
CA VAL A 21 22.00 1.86 31.00
C VAL A 21 22.91 1.67 32.21
N SER A 22 22.32 1.38 33.36
CA SER A 22 23.02 0.95 34.57
C SER A 22 22.56 -0.46 34.95
N ALA A 23 23.16 -1.08 35.97
CA ALA A 23 22.90 -2.46 36.35
C ALA A 23 21.39 -2.78 36.54
N ASP A 24 20.62 -1.84 37.08
CA ASP A 24 19.21 -2.05 37.44
C ASP A 24 18.24 -1.00 36.85
N GLU A 25 18.74 -0.02 36.07
CA GLU A 25 17.92 1.10 35.58
C GLU A 25 18.35 1.58 34.19
N VAL A 26 17.35 1.89 33.35
CA VAL A 26 17.52 2.64 32.10
C VAL A 26 17.03 4.07 32.32
N LYS A 27 17.91 5.06 32.14
CA LYS A 27 17.59 6.48 32.22
C LYS A 27 17.46 7.08 30.83
N ILE A 28 16.45 7.93 30.66
CA ILE A 28 16.13 8.61 29.42
C ILE A 28 16.30 10.11 29.62
N SER A 29 16.97 10.74 28.66
CA SER A 29 17.20 12.18 28.63
C SER A 29 17.08 12.71 27.21
N ALA A 30 16.95 14.04 27.08
CA ALA A 30 16.86 14.66 25.77
C ALA A 30 18.15 14.33 25.01
N LEU A 31 18.09 14.30 23.69
CA LEU A 31 19.27 14.03 22.88
C LEU A 31 20.39 15.01 23.27
N ASP A 32 21.45 14.47 23.87
CA ASP A 32 22.66 15.20 24.24
C ASP A 32 23.83 14.59 23.48
N THR A 33 24.34 15.35 22.50
CA THR A 33 25.45 14.93 21.64
C THR A 33 26.82 15.16 22.27
N SER A 34 26.88 15.77 23.45
CA SER A 34 28.13 16.03 24.18
C SER A 34 28.56 14.85 25.08
N ASP A 35 27.67 13.88 25.27
CA ASP A 35 27.83 12.77 26.20
C ASP A 35 28.26 11.50 25.44
N SER A 36 29.55 11.16 25.50
CA SER A 36 30.13 10.03 24.75
C SER A 36 29.77 8.65 25.32
N ASP A 37 29.14 8.60 26.50
CA ASP A 37 28.93 7.38 27.29
C ASP A 37 27.48 6.85 27.20
N GLY A 38 26.63 7.51 26.41
CA GLY A 38 25.21 7.15 26.21
C GLY A 38 24.92 6.57 24.83
N SER A 39 23.91 5.70 24.75
CA SER A 39 23.36 5.23 23.47
C SER A 39 22.22 6.14 23.03
N VAL A 40 22.05 6.37 21.72
CA VAL A 40 20.95 7.17 21.18
C VAL A 40 19.87 6.26 20.62
N LEU A 41 18.61 6.50 20.98
CA LEU A 41 17.47 6.02 20.22
C LEU A 41 17.02 7.14 19.27
N PRO A 42 17.23 6.99 17.94
CA PRO A 42 16.81 8.01 16.99
C PRO A 42 15.28 8.06 16.90
N ALA A 43 14.77 9.15 16.33
CA ALA A 43 13.37 9.25 15.96
C ALA A 43 12.97 8.07 15.05
N ILE A 44 11.83 7.45 15.33
CA ILE A 44 11.22 6.38 14.53
C ILE A 44 9.86 6.89 14.05
N TYR A 45 9.72 6.94 12.73
CA TYR A 45 8.48 7.33 12.07
C TYR A 45 7.75 6.08 11.56
N PRO A 46 6.43 5.95 11.74
CA PRO A 46 5.68 4.82 11.18
C PRO A 46 5.86 4.66 9.66
N GLU A 47 6.09 5.76 8.95
CA GLU A 47 6.42 5.82 7.52
C GLU A 47 7.73 5.10 7.16
N TRP A 48 8.60 4.86 8.14
CA TRP A 48 9.88 4.19 7.95
C TRP A 48 9.81 2.68 8.20
N LEU A 49 8.69 2.18 8.71
CA LEU A 49 8.51 0.75 8.93
C LEU A 49 8.24 0.05 7.58
N GLY A 50 9.04 -0.96 7.27
CA GLY A 50 8.99 -1.69 6.00
C GLY A 50 9.91 -1.10 4.92
N ASP A 51 9.68 -1.50 3.66
CA ASP A 51 10.50 -1.07 2.53
C ASP A 51 10.04 0.29 1.99
N ARG A 52 10.92 1.30 2.04
CA ARG A 52 10.65 2.65 1.52
C ARG A 52 10.41 2.69 0.01
N ALA A 53 10.90 1.70 -0.74
CA ALA A 53 10.61 1.60 -2.17
C ALA A 53 9.10 1.36 -2.42
N PHE A 54 8.38 0.76 -1.46
CA PHE A 54 6.94 0.51 -1.57
C PHE A 54 6.14 1.81 -1.64
N SER A 55 6.30 2.68 -0.64
CA SER A 55 5.63 4.00 -0.60
C SER A 55 6.01 4.85 -1.80
N GLY A 56 7.29 4.88 -2.16
CA GLY A 56 7.77 5.60 -3.36
C GLY A 56 7.15 5.10 -4.67
N THR A 57 6.98 3.77 -4.81
CA THR A 57 6.38 3.15 -6.01
C THR A 57 4.86 3.34 -6.05
N HIS A 58 4.19 3.25 -4.91
CA HIS A 58 2.73 3.23 -4.86
C HIS A 58 2.08 4.56 -4.52
N GLY A 59 2.86 5.59 -4.16
CA GLY A 59 2.36 6.90 -3.77
C GLY A 59 1.59 6.86 -2.45
N SER A 60 1.90 5.91 -1.56
CA SER A 60 1.34 5.83 -0.21
C SER A 60 2.28 6.50 0.79
N ARG A 61 1.73 6.96 1.92
CA ARG A 61 2.50 7.48 3.05
C ARG A 61 3.07 6.34 3.90
N PHE A 62 2.28 5.28 4.09
CA PHE A 62 2.64 4.12 4.87
C PHE A 62 2.84 2.91 3.98
N ASN A 63 3.76 2.03 4.37
CA ASN A 63 3.97 0.73 3.74
C ASN A 63 2.91 -0.28 4.23
N TYR A 64 1.65 0.06 4.01
CA TYR A 64 0.50 -0.66 4.54
C TYR A 64 -0.59 -0.80 3.48
N VAL A 65 -1.14 -1.99 3.39
CA VAL A 65 -2.20 -2.35 2.44
C VAL A 65 -3.48 -2.67 3.21
N VAL A 66 -4.56 -1.97 2.87
CA VAL A 66 -5.92 -2.39 3.18
C VAL A 66 -6.35 -3.38 2.11
N GLY A 67 -6.28 -4.67 2.47
CA GLY A 67 -6.54 -5.77 1.56
C GLY A 67 -7.99 -5.83 1.11
N GLU A 68 -8.20 -6.40 -0.07
CA GLU A 68 -9.50 -6.65 -0.63
C GLU A 68 -10.26 -7.73 0.14
N MET A 69 -11.56 -7.53 0.29
CA MET A 69 -12.50 -8.48 0.88
C MET A 69 -13.63 -8.68 -0.12
N ALA A 70 -13.81 -9.92 -0.58
CA ALA A 70 -14.65 -10.27 -1.74
C ALA A 70 -16.11 -9.83 -1.60
N ARG A 71 -16.84 -9.86 -2.71
CA ARG A 71 -18.27 -9.52 -2.83
C ARG A 71 -18.60 -8.12 -2.30
N GLY A 72 -17.68 -7.18 -2.52
CA GLY A 72 -17.87 -5.77 -2.16
C GLY A 72 -17.73 -5.46 -0.67
N ILE A 73 -17.30 -6.41 0.18
CA ILE A 73 -17.06 -6.14 1.61
C ILE A 73 -16.02 -5.02 1.77
N ALA A 74 -14.91 -5.08 1.01
CA ALA A 74 -14.03 -3.94 0.84
C ALA A 74 -14.67 -2.98 -0.16
N THR A 75 -15.50 -2.06 0.35
CA THR A 75 -16.31 -1.13 -0.45
C THR A 75 -15.46 -0.05 -1.14
N PRO A 76 -15.99 0.65 -2.17
CA PRO A 76 -15.36 1.84 -2.74
C PRO A 76 -15.00 2.90 -1.69
N ARG A 77 -15.92 3.14 -0.74
CA ARG A 77 -15.70 4.09 0.36
C ARG A 77 -14.52 3.68 1.25
N MET A 78 -14.40 2.40 1.59
CA MET A 78 -13.27 1.90 2.39
C MET A 78 -11.93 2.12 1.69
N VAL A 79 -11.88 1.91 0.37
CA VAL A 79 -10.68 2.19 -0.44
C VAL A 79 -10.34 3.67 -0.41
N VAL A 80 -11.32 4.55 -0.60
CA VAL A 80 -11.13 6.00 -0.56
C VAL A 80 -10.57 6.45 0.79
N GLU A 81 -11.13 5.96 1.89
CA GLU A 81 -10.65 6.30 3.24
C GLU A 81 -9.25 5.73 3.51
N ALA A 82 -8.92 4.53 3.00
CA ALA A 82 -7.57 3.98 3.08
C ALA A 82 -6.54 4.87 2.36
N VAL A 83 -6.86 5.33 1.14
CA VAL A 83 -5.98 6.22 0.36
C VAL A 83 -5.81 7.56 1.07
N ARG A 84 -6.88 8.14 1.60
CA ARG A 84 -6.84 9.41 2.36
C ARG A 84 -6.03 9.30 3.65
N ALA A 85 -6.08 8.14 4.31
CA ALA A 85 -5.24 7.83 5.46
C ALA A 85 -3.76 7.61 5.09
N GLY A 86 -3.43 7.52 3.80
CA GLY A 86 -2.08 7.34 3.31
C GLY A 86 -1.65 5.88 3.14
N CYS A 87 -2.61 4.95 3.07
CA CYS A 87 -2.38 3.53 2.79
C CYS A 87 -2.69 3.18 1.34
N VAL A 88 -2.30 1.98 0.90
CA VAL A 88 -2.79 1.41 -0.36
C VAL A 88 -4.12 0.68 -0.10
N GLY A 89 -5.15 0.95 -0.91
CA GLY A 89 -6.47 0.29 -0.75
C GLY A 89 -6.88 -0.55 -1.96
N PHE A 90 -7.36 -1.78 -1.75
CA PHE A 90 -7.89 -2.62 -2.81
C PHE A 90 -9.40 -2.85 -2.71
N TYR A 91 -10.10 -2.54 -3.80
CA TYR A 91 -11.54 -2.78 -3.92
C TYR A 91 -11.85 -4.28 -3.99
N GLY A 92 -12.86 -4.70 -3.22
CA GLY A 92 -13.33 -6.09 -3.10
C GLY A 92 -14.13 -6.59 -4.30
N SER A 93 -13.60 -6.45 -5.52
CA SER A 93 -14.32 -6.77 -6.77
C SER A 93 -14.55 -8.25 -7.05
N ALA A 94 -13.88 -9.16 -6.34
CA ALA A 94 -14.08 -10.60 -6.54
C ALA A 94 -15.53 -11.03 -6.31
N GLY A 95 -16.08 -11.79 -7.26
CA GLY A 95 -17.44 -12.32 -7.17
C GLY A 95 -18.54 -11.30 -7.46
N LEU A 96 -18.19 -10.08 -7.86
CA LEU A 96 -19.15 -9.09 -8.36
C LEU A 96 -19.29 -9.18 -9.89
N PRO A 97 -20.46 -8.86 -10.46
CA PRO A 97 -20.62 -8.76 -11.90
C PRO A 97 -19.88 -7.53 -12.46
N VAL A 98 -19.40 -7.61 -13.70
CA VAL A 98 -18.58 -6.56 -14.35
C VAL A 98 -19.20 -5.14 -14.26
N PRO A 99 -20.52 -4.94 -14.46
CA PRO A 99 -21.13 -3.61 -14.29
C PRO A 99 -21.02 -3.05 -12.88
N GLU A 100 -21.09 -3.89 -11.85
CA GLU A 100 -20.93 -3.47 -10.45
C GLU A 100 -19.47 -3.14 -10.12
N ILE A 101 -18.54 -3.90 -10.70
CA ILE A 101 -17.11 -3.59 -10.62
C ILE A 101 -16.83 -2.21 -11.24
N GLU A 102 -17.40 -1.93 -12.43
CA GLU A 102 -17.25 -0.66 -13.13
C GLU A 102 -17.82 0.51 -12.30
N ALA A 103 -19.01 0.35 -11.73
CA ALA A 103 -19.61 1.36 -10.86
C ALA A 103 -18.73 1.66 -9.64
N GLY A 104 -18.19 0.61 -8.99
CA GLY A 104 -17.26 0.74 -7.86
C GLY A 104 -15.97 1.48 -8.21
N ILE A 105 -15.35 1.13 -9.35
CA ILE A 105 -14.15 1.80 -9.86
C ILE A 105 -14.41 3.29 -10.12
N ARG A 106 -15.53 3.64 -10.77
CA ARG A 106 -15.89 5.03 -11.04
C ARG A 106 -16.18 5.82 -9.78
N ALA A 107 -16.77 5.19 -8.75
CA ALA A 107 -16.97 5.81 -7.45
C ALA A 107 -15.65 6.13 -6.75
N ILE A 108 -14.66 5.23 -6.81
CA ILE A 108 -13.31 5.49 -6.27
C ILE A 108 -12.64 6.63 -7.03
N LYS A 109 -12.60 6.54 -8.36
CA LYS A 109 -11.97 7.55 -9.24
C LYS A 109 -12.53 8.95 -9.04
N SER A 110 -13.85 9.08 -8.91
CA SER A 110 -14.51 10.37 -8.70
C SER A 110 -14.30 10.97 -7.31
N SER A 111 -13.88 10.16 -6.33
CA SER A 111 -13.69 10.58 -4.93
C SER A 111 -12.26 10.94 -4.57
N LEU A 112 -11.30 10.67 -5.46
CA LEU A 112 -9.86 10.83 -5.27
C LEU A 112 -9.29 11.79 -6.32
N ALA A 113 -8.30 12.59 -5.90
CA ALA A 113 -7.56 13.41 -6.85
C ALA A 113 -6.70 12.53 -7.80
N PRO A 114 -6.39 12.98 -9.02
CA PRO A 114 -5.60 12.20 -9.99
C PRO A 114 -4.26 11.67 -9.45
N GLU A 115 -3.63 12.41 -8.53
CA GLU A 115 -2.34 12.09 -7.92
C GLU A 115 -2.46 10.98 -6.86
N GLN A 116 -3.66 10.78 -6.31
CA GLN A 116 -3.95 9.77 -5.29
C GLN A 116 -4.12 8.39 -5.93
N SER A 117 -3.02 7.87 -6.48
CA SER A 117 -3.02 6.63 -7.25
C SER A 117 -2.89 5.36 -6.41
N ALA A 118 -2.75 5.47 -5.07
CA ALA A 118 -2.53 4.37 -4.13
C ALA A 118 -3.76 3.44 -3.93
N TRP A 119 -4.48 3.12 -5.01
CA TRP A 119 -5.60 2.20 -4.98
C TRP A 119 -5.57 1.22 -6.15
N GLY A 120 -6.31 0.14 -5.99
CA GLY A 120 -6.51 -0.87 -7.01
C GLY A 120 -7.78 -1.66 -6.78
N ALA A 121 -7.91 -2.77 -7.48
CA ALA A 121 -9.03 -3.68 -7.34
C ALA A 121 -8.55 -5.14 -7.29
N ASN A 122 -9.38 -6.02 -6.75
CA ASN A 122 -9.12 -7.45 -6.76
C ASN A 122 -9.26 -8.01 -8.18
N LEU A 123 -8.22 -8.69 -8.65
CA LEU A 123 -8.34 -9.63 -9.77
C LEU A 123 -8.26 -11.04 -9.19
N ILE A 124 -9.38 -11.75 -9.20
CA ILE A 124 -9.45 -13.12 -8.69
C ILE A 124 -9.42 -14.12 -9.83
N HIS A 125 -8.58 -15.14 -9.72
CA HIS A 125 -8.61 -16.24 -10.66
C HIS A 125 -9.88 -17.08 -10.43
N SER A 126 -10.75 -17.16 -11.45
CA SER A 126 -12.02 -17.90 -11.39
C SER A 126 -12.13 -18.91 -12.54
N PRO A 127 -11.47 -20.08 -12.45
CA PRO A 127 -11.46 -21.09 -13.51
C PRO A 127 -12.86 -21.55 -13.95
N GLN A 128 -13.83 -21.50 -13.03
CA GLN A 128 -15.21 -21.94 -13.26
C GLN A 128 -16.05 -20.91 -14.03
N GLN A 129 -15.52 -19.70 -14.29
CA GLN A 129 -16.18 -18.65 -15.06
C GLN A 129 -15.31 -18.22 -16.25
N PRO A 130 -15.30 -19.01 -17.35
CA PRO A 130 -14.53 -18.69 -18.53
C PRO A 130 -14.84 -17.28 -19.06
N GLY A 131 -13.79 -16.53 -19.39
CA GLY A 131 -13.89 -15.17 -19.94
C GLY A 131 -14.15 -14.06 -18.92
N HIS A 132 -14.53 -14.37 -17.67
CA HIS A 132 -14.76 -13.35 -16.65
C HIS A 132 -13.48 -12.56 -16.34
N GLU A 133 -12.35 -13.25 -16.16
CA GLU A 133 -11.06 -12.61 -15.89
C GLU A 133 -10.64 -11.66 -17.02
N ALA A 134 -10.84 -12.07 -18.28
CA ALA A 134 -10.55 -11.22 -19.45
C ALA A 134 -11.43 -9.96 -19.47
N ALA A 135 -12.73 -10.11 -19.20
CA ALA A 135 -13.66 -8.98 -19.15
C ALA A 135 -13.32 -7.99 -18.02
N VAL A 136 -12.85 -8.48 -16.88
CA VAL A 136 -12.40 -7.64 -15.76
C VAL A 136 -11.09 -6.93 -16.11
N VAL A 137 -10.13 -7.61 -16.76
CA VAL A 137 -8.89 -6.97 -17.24
C VAL A 137 -9.19 -5.90 -18.29
N ASP A 138 -10.11 -6.16 -19.23
CA ASP A 138 -10.56 -5.16 -20.21
C ASP A 138 -11.17 -3.93 -19.54
N LEU A 139 -12.00 -4.14 -18.51
CA LEU A 139 -12.55 -3.06 -17.69
C LEU A 139 -11.43 -2.28 -16.99
N PHE A 140 -10.47 -2.95 -16.36
CA PHE A 140 -9.38 -2.31 -15.64
C PHE A 140 -8.51 -1.46 -16.57
N VAL A 141 -8.18 -1.97 -17.75
CA VAL A 141 -7.42 -1.23 -18.76
C VAL A 141 -8.21 -0.01 -19.24
N ARG A 142 -9.50 -0.19 -19.57
CA ARG A 142 -10.37 0.91 -20.03
C ARG A 142 -10.54 2.00 -18.98
N GLU A 143 -10.70 1.62 -17.72
CA GLU A 143 -10.87 2.56 -16.61
C GLU A 143 -9.55 3.07 -16.02
N GLY A 144 -8.39 2.63 -16.54
CA GLY A 144 -7.08 3.08 -16.08
C GLY A 144 -6.73 2.61 -14.66
N VAL A 145 -7.24 1.46 -14.23
CA VAL A 145 -6.82 0.81 -12.98
C VAL A 145 -5.38 0.33 -13.15
N ARG A 146 -4.47 0.84 -12.31
CA ARG A 146 -3.02 0.58 -12.41
C ARG A 146 -2.51 -0.44 -11.41
N ARG A 147 -3.31 -0.87 -10.44
CA ARG A 147 -2.89 -1.80 -9.38
C ARG A 147 -3.94 -2.90 -9.25
N VAL A 148 -3.50 -4.14 -9.21
CA VAL A 148 -4.37 -5.28 -8.92
C VAL A 148 -3.84 -6.08 -7.75
N SER A 149 -4.75 -6.48 -6.86
CA SER A 149 -4.51 -7.56 -5.91
C SER A 149 -4.90 -8.87 -6.60
N ALA A 150 -3.90 -9.63 -7.04
CA ALA A 150 -4.06 -10.87 -7.78
C ALA A 150 -4.13 -12.04 -6.80
N SER A 151 -5.34 -12.57 -6.58
CA SER A 151 -5.60 -13.58 -5.56
C SER A 151 -6.02 -14.92 -6.15
N ALA A 152 -5.67 -16.01 -5.47
CA ALA A 152 -6.09 -17.38 -5.81
C ALA A 152 -5.55 -17.92 -7.16
N TYR A 153 -4.45 -17.36 -7.65
CA TYR A 153 -3.75 -17.88 -8.83
C TYR A 153 -2.87 -19.07 -8.43
N MET A 154 -3.12 -20.24 -9.02
CA MET A 154 -2.22 -21.41 -8.91
C MET A 154 -1.08 -21.38 -9.94
N ARG A 155 -1.29 -20.65 -11.04
CA ARG A 155 -0.35 -20.40 -12.13
C ARG A 155 -0.70 -19.08 -12.80
N LEU A 156 0.23 -18.52 -13.56
CA LEU A 156 -0.05 -17.34 -14.37
C LEU A 156 -1.15 -17.63 -15.40
N SER A 157 -2.11 -16.72 -15.51
CA SER A 157 -3.07 -16.68 -16.61
C SER A 157 -2.54 -15.76 -17.73
N PRO A 158 -3.02 -15.92 -18.98
CA PRO A 158 -2.75 -14.94 -20.02
C PRO A 158 -3.21 -13.52 -19.66
N GLU A 159 -4.30 -13.37 -18.89
CA GLU A 159 -4.89 -12.06 -18.59
C GLU A 159 -4.08 -11.26 -17.56
N ILE A 160 -3.51 -11.89 -16.52
CA ILE A 160 -2.61 -11.18 -15.59
C ILE A 160 -1.28 -10.81 -16.28
N VAL A 161 -0.80 -11.64 -17.20
CA VAL A 161 0.36 -11.32 -18.04
C VAL A 161 0.03 -10.16 -18.98
N ARG A 162 -1.15 -10.15 -19.60
CA ARG A 162 -1.63 -9.07 -20.45
C ARG A 162 -1.75 -7.76 -19.68
N PHE A 163 -2.35 -7.78 -18.49
CA PHE A 163 -2.47 -6.60 -17.62
C PHE A 163 -1.10 -6.00 -17.30
N THR A 164 -0.12 -6.83 -16.92
CA THR A 164 1.25 -6.34 -16.62
C THR A 164 1.96 -5.81 -17.86
N ALA A 165 1.88 -6.52 -18.98
CA ALA A 165 2.54 -6.14 -20.23
C ALA A 165 2.02 -4.82 -20.80
N LEU A 166 0.71 -4.57 -20.72
CA LEU A 166 0.10 -3.30 -21.16
C LEU A 166 0.52 -2.09 -20.31
N GLY A 167 1.10 -2.32 -19.14
CA GLY A 167 1.69 -1.27 -18.30
C GLY A 167 3.15 -0.98 -18.60
N LEU A 168 3.80 -1.69 -19.53
CA LEU A 168 5.21 -1.49 -19.86
C LEU A 168 5.39 -0.30 -20.80
N GLU A 169 6.30 0.58 -20.44
CA GLU A 169 6.70 1.73 -21.26
C GLU A 169 8.22 1.83 -21.29
N ARG A 170 8.78 2.18 -22.45
CA ARG A 170 10.21 2.46 -22.60
C ARG A 170 10.41 3.97 -22.57
N ARG A 171 11.18 4.47 -21.61
CA ARG A 171 11.58 5.88 -21.53
C ARG A 171 12.61 6.23 -22.61
N ALA A 172 12.79 7.54 -22.82
CA ALA A 172 13.76 8.07 -23.79
C ALA A 172 15.21 7.66 -23.50
N ASP A 173 15.57 7.43 -22.23
CA ASP A 173 16.86 6.92 -21.78
C ASP A 173 17.03 5.40 -21.98
N GLY A 174 16.00 4.72 -22.50
CA GLY A 174 15.96 3.29 -22.71
C GLY A 174 15.50 2.46 -21.50
N ALA A 175 15.26 3.07 -20.34
CA ALA A 175 14.77 2.36 -19.15
C ALA A 175 13.32 1.88 -19.32
N ILE A 176 13.00 0.72 -18.73
CA ILE A 176 11.65 0.16 -18.72
C ILE A 176 10.91 0.59 -17.45
N VAL A 177 9.75 1.19 -17.65
CA VAL A 177 8.80 1.59 -16.59
C VAL A 177 7.64 0.61 -16.57
N ARG A 178 7.20 0.28 -15.35
CA ARG A 178 5.99 -0.52 -15.11
C ARG A 178 4.94 0.38 -14.48
N ASN A 179 3.97 0.77 -15.28
CA ASN A 179 2.84 1.59 -14.84
C ASN A 179 1.70 0.75 -14.25
N ASN A 180 1.67 -0.56 -14.55
CA ASN A 180 0.72 -1.50 -13.96
C ASN A 180 1.45 -2.37 -12.93
N HIS A 181 0.88 -2.50 -11.74
CA HIS A 181 1.45 -3.23 -10.60
C HIS A 181 0.55 -4.39 -10.18
N VAL A 182 1.19 -5.50 -9.83
CA VAL A 182 0.50 -6.71 -9.35
C VAL A 182 0.98 -7.01 -7.95
N PHE A 183 0.02 -7.18 -7.05
CA PHE A 183 0.20 -7.61 -5.68
C PHE A 183 -0.28 -9.07 -5.63
N ALA A 184 0.62 -10.02 -5.75
CA ALA A 184 0.28 -11.44 -5.76
C ALA A 184 0.03 -11.95 -4.33
N LYS A 185 -1.10 -12.63 -4.12
CA LYS A 185 -1.52 -13.17 -2.81
C LYS A 185 -2.14 -14.56 -2.93
#